data_AF-A0AAW5HBC7-F1
#
_entry.id   AF-A0AAW5HBC7-F1
#
_cell.length_a   1.000
_cell.length_b   1.000
_cell.length_c   1.000
_cell.angle_alpha   90.00
_cell.angle_beta   90.00
_cell.angle_gamma   90.00
#
_symmetry.space_group_name_H-M   'P 1'
#
loop_
_entity.id
_entity.type
_entity.pdbx_description
1 polymer ?
#
loop_
_entity_poly.entity_id
_entity_poly.type
_entity_poly.pdbx_seq_one_letter_code
_entity_poly.pdbx_strand_id
1 'polypeptide(L)'
;MCWWLPLPFRSTADDGPQRIYGNPEARFTITLYADLECPHCQAYLPQLQRWIVTNDHVNLAWRHLPLPQHEPAASREARLVECLGQRESREGVWGAVLRVYLHTQGNGRGLAAGHDYPDIGPPLQHCLAGERAAQFVDTQKAQALENGFNTSPTLRLTDNHTQHTLILEDPIDPDALLSAVDLLSASEIFEMPADVISDCPGSPRRLGQGAALWCLYLNFVEGGGLRQNAFERKKAPKGLFSTTYRLRLKPVDLYLERETRLELATPTLARSCSTN
;
A
#
# COMPACT_ATOMS: atom_id res chain seq x y z
N MET A 1 -39.17 -17.27 -19.80
CA MET A 1 -37.88 -17.81 -19.29
C MET A 1 -36.82 -16.75 -19.57
N CYS A 2 -36.47 -15.92 -18.58
CA CYS A 2 -35.46 -14.87 -18.72
C CYS A 2 -34.08 -15.43 -18.32
N TRP A 3 -33.12 -15.36 -19.23
CA TRP A 3 -31.75 -15.85 -19.08
C TRP A 3 -30.75 -14.69 -19.01
N TRP A 4 -30.88 -13.80 -18.03
CA TRP A 4 -29.95 -12.67 -17.89
C TRP A 4 -29.57 -12.30 -16.45
N LEU A 5 -29.43 -13.25 -15.56
CA LEU A 5 -28.73 -12.95 -14.30
C LEU A 5 -27.24 -13.19 -14.52
N PRO A 6 -26.37 -12.15 -14.44
CA PRO A 6 -24.96 -12.41 -14.26
C PRO A 6 -24.83 -13.20 -12.95
N LEU A 7 -24.13 -14.34 -13.02
CA LEU A 7 -23.82 -15.14 -11.84
C LEU A 7 -23.19 -14.24 -10.77
N PRO A 8 -23.56 -14.36 -9.49
CA PRO A 8 -22.84 -13.65 -8.45
C PRO A 8 -21.39 -14.09 -8.51
N PHE A 9 -20.49 -13.12 -8.64
CA PHE A 9 -19.05 -13.31 -8.54
C PHE A 9 -18.79 -14.12 -7.26
N ARG A 10 -18.44 -15.40 -7.39
CA ARG A 10 -18.01 -16.21 -6.26
C ARG A 10 -16.60 -15.75 -5.93
N SER A 11 -16.45 -14.89 -4.92
CA SER A 11 -15.15 -14.65 -4.31
C SER A 11 -14.68 -15.97 -3.69
N THR A 12 -13.68 -16.61 -4.28
CA THR A 12 -12.99 -17.73 -3.66
C THR A 12 -12.07 -17.19 -2.56
N ALA A 13 -12.64 -16.98 -1.37
CA ALA A 13 -11.98 -17.08 -0.05
C ALA A 13 -12.95 -16.52 0.99
N ASP A 14 -13.34 -17.37 1.93
CA ASP A 14 -14.18 -17.08 3.08
C ASP A 14 -13.42 -16.20 4.09
N ASP A 15 -13.19 -14.93 3.74
CA ASP A 15 -12.46 -13.98 4.57
C ASP A 15 -13.32 -12.74 4.91
N GLY A 16 -14.64 -12.86 5.03
CA GLY A 16 -15.53 -11.73 5.37
C GLY A 16 -15.46 -10.51 4.42
N PRO A 17 -16.18 -9.41 4.72
CA PRO A 17 -16.10 -8.20 3.91
C PRO A 17 -14.70 -7.58 4.02
N GLN A 18 -13.99 -7.47 2.90
CA GLN A 18 -12.67 -6.88 2.84
C GLN A 18 -12.74 -5.40 3.21
N ARG A 19 -11.87 -4.97 4.14
CA ARG A 19 -11.80 -3.57 4.60
C ARG A 19 -10.94 -2.77 3.62
N ILE A 20 -11.54 -2.32 2.52
CA ILE A 20 -10.83 -1.67 1.40
C ILE A 20 -10.58 -0.17 1.64
N TYR A 21 -9.39 0.28 1.26
CA TYR A 21 -8.98 1.68 1.08
C TYR A 21 -8.61 1.90 -0.39
N GLY A 22 -9.06 3.01 -0.96
CA GLY A 22 -8.88 3.32 -2.38
C GLY A 22 -10.06 2.89 -3.25
N ASN A 23 -9.80 2.60 -4.52
CA ASN A 23 -10.82 2.24 -5.50
C ASN A 23 -11.32 0.79 -5.28
N PRO A 24 -12.61 0.56 -4.97
CA PRO A 24 -13.13 -0.80 -4.76
C PRO A 24 -13.09 -1.66 -6.05
N GLU A 25 -13.08 -1.03 -7.22
CA GLU A 25 -13.06 -1.69 -8.53
C GLU A 25 -11.63 -1.82 -9.10
N ALA A 26 -10.60 -1.62 -8.27
CA ALA A 26 -9.22 -1.78 -8.68
C ALA A 26 -8.94 -3.22 -9.18
N ARG A 27 -8.12 -3.34 -10.23
CA ARG A 27 -7.68 -4.64 -10.75
C ARG A 27 -6.85 -5.40 -9.72
N PHE A 28 -6.00 -4.70 -8.97
CA PHE A 28 -5.12 -5.33 -7.99
C PHE A 28 -5.54 -4.97 -6.57
N THR A 29 -5.35 -5.93 -5.66
CA THR A 29 -5.57 -5.75 -4.23
C THR A 29 -4.27 -6.05 -3.48
N ILE A 30 -3.74 -5.08 -2.75
CA ILE A 30 -2.70 -5.31 -1.74
C ILE A 30 -3.41 -5.59 -0.42
N THR A 31 -3.29 -6.80 0.10
CA THR A 31 -3.72 -7.12 1.47
C THR A 31 -2.55 -6.93 2.42
N LEU A 32 -2.66 -5.97 3.33
CA LEU A 32 -1.70 -5.73 4.40
C LEU A 32 -2.09 -6.54 5.63
N TYR A 33 -1.27 -7.53 5.97
CA TYR A 33 -1.30 -8.25 7.24
C TYR A 33 -0.41 -7.50 8.22
N ALA A 34 -1.02 -6.91 9.25
CA ALA A 34 -0.31 -6.02 10.15
C ALA A 34 -0.73 -6.19 11.61
N ASP A 35 0.22 -5.86 12.48
CA ASP A 35 0.04 -5.74 13.91
C ASP A 35 -0.02 -4.25 14.28
N LEU A 36 -0.98 -3.88 15.12
CA LEU A 36 -1.16 -2.51 15.60
C LEU A 36 -0.06 -2.08 16.58
N GLU A 37 0.64 -3.05 17.18
CA GLU A 37 1.78 -2.80 18.08
C GLU A 37 3.14 -2.81 17.37
N CYS A 38 3.20 -3.15 16.08
CA CYS A 38 4.45 -3.25 15.33
C CYS A 38 4.94 -1.87 14.85
N PRO A 39 6.14 -1.41 15.27
CA PRO A 39 6.68 -0.11 14.85
C PRO A 39 6.91 -0.01 13.33
N HIS A 40 7.26 -1.12 12.68
CA HIS A 40 7.46 -1.14 11.23
C HIS A 40 6.13 -0.95 10.48
N CYS A 41 5.06 -1.61 10.92
CA CYS A 41 3.73 -1.41 10.35
C CYS A 41 3.26 0.05 10.52
N GLN A 42 3.45 0.61 11.72
CA GLN A 42 3.11 2.01 12.03
C GLN A 42 3.84 3.00 11.11
N ALA A 43 5.13 2.77 10.85
CA ALA A 43 5.94 3.62 9.97
C ALA A 43 5.64 3.42 8.47
N TYR A 44 5.23 2.21 8.08
CA TYR A 44 5.03 1.84 6.69
C TYR A 44 3.64 2.25 6.15
N LEU A 45 2.58 2.10 6.96
CA LEU A 45 1.21 2.32 6.50
C LEU A 45 0.99 3.69 5.80
N PRO A 46 1.49 4.83 6.32
CA PRO A 46 1.31 6.12 5.64
C PRO A 46 2.02 6.20 4.27
N GLN A 47 3.13 5.48 4.08
CA GLN A 47 3.83 5.43 2.81
C GLN A 47 3.02 4.61 1.80
N LEU A 48 2.53 3.46 2.22
CA LEU A 48 1.68 2.59 1.41
C LEU A 48 0.38 3.29 0.99
N GLN A 49 -0.31 3.95 1.92
CA GLN A 49 -1.54 4.70 1.60
C GLN A 49 -1.31 5.82 0.58
N ARG A 50 -0.19 6.55 0.68
CA ARG A 50 0.17 7.58 -0.32
C ARG A 50 0.38 6.97 -1.71
N TRP A 51 1.03 5.80 -1.77
CA TRP A 51 1.24 5.10 -3.03
C TRP A 51 -0.06 4.62 -3.65
N ILE A 52 -1.01 4.12 -2.83
CA ILE A 52 -2.34 3.70 -3.31
C ILE A 52 -3.12 4.88 -3.91
N VAL A 53 -3.04 6.06 -3.30
CA VAL A 53 -3.70 7.27 -3.83
C VAL A 53 -3.18 7.66 -5.22
N THR A 54 -1.90 7.40 -5.52
CA THR A 54 -1.31 7.67 -6.85
C THR A 54 -1.45 6.53 -7.84
N ASN A 55 -1.95 5.36 -7.42
CA ASN A 55 -2.09 4.14 -8.22
C ASN A 55 -3.50 3.57 -8.06
N ASP A 56 -4.49 4.23 -8.67
CA ASP A 56 -5.93 3.93 -8.55
C ASP A 56 -6.38 2.56 -9.08
N HIS A 57 -5.53 1.89 -9.86
CA HIS A 57 -5.69 0.50 -10.30
C HIS A 57 -5.30 -0.52 -9.24
N VAL A 58 -4.81 -0.08 -8.08
CA VAL A 58 -4.50 -0.91 -6.91
C VAL A 58 -5.26 -0.39 -5.69
N ASN A 59 -5.90 -1.28 -4.94
CA ASN A 59 -6.52 -0.96 -3.66
C ASN A 59 -5.79 -1.64 -2.50
N LEU A 60 -6.12 -1.23 -1.27
CA LEU A 60 -5.49 -1.72 -0.06
C LEU A 60 -6.54 -2.34 0.88
N ALA A 61 -6.35 -3.60 1.23
CA ALA A 61 -7.16 -4.31 2.22
C ALA A 61 -6.40 -4.46 3.55
N TRP A 62 -7.11 -4.33 4.67
CA TRP A 62 -6.56 -4.56 6.01
C TRP A 62 -6.84 -5.98 6.52
N ARG A 63 -5.84 -6.63 7.12
CA ARG A 63 -5.96 -7.87 7.88
C ARG A 63 -5.18 -7.79 9.19
N HIS A 64 -5.84 -8.21 10.28
CA HIS A 64 -5.23 -8.29 11.60
C HIS A 64 -4.28 -9.47 11.68
N LEU A 65 -3.04 -9.19 12.08
CA LEU A 65 -2.03 -10.19 12.41
C LEU A 65 -1.36 -9.82 13.75
N PRO A 66 -2.10 -9.91 14.89
CA PRO A 66 -1.51 -9.63 16.20
C PRO A 66 -0.45 -10.69 16.54
N LEU A 67 0.80 -10.25 16.65
CA LEU A 67 1.94 -11.13 16.84
C LEU A 67 2.11 -11.53 18.31
N PRO A 68 2.56 -12.77 18.61
CA PRO A 68 2.69 -13.26 19.98
C PRO A 68 3.52 -12.36 20.91
N GLN A 69 4.58 -11.73 20.40
CA GLN A 69 5.45 -10.83 21.18
C GLN A 69 4.80 -9.51 21.59
N HIS A 70 3.66 -9.16 21.02
CA HIS A 70 2.92 -7.92 21.33
C HIS A 70 1.62 -8.18 22.10
N GLU A 71 1.34 -9.43 22.46
CA GLU A 71 0.15 -9.78 23.23
C GLU A 71 0.29 -9.37 24.71
N PRO A 72 -0.81 -8.95 25.37
CA PRO A 72 -2.20 -8.94 24.87
C PRO A 72 -2.62 -7.59 24.27
N ALA A 73 -1.69 -6.65 24.08
CA ALA A 73 -2.02 -5.32 23.58
C ALA A 73 -2.54 -5.39 22.14
N ALA A 74 -1.82 -6.09 21.26
CA ALA A 74 -2.16 -6.24 19.86
C ALA A 74 -3.58 -6.79 19.64
N SER A 75 -3.95 -7.89 20.29
CA SER A 75 -5.32 -8.43 20.18
C SER A 75 -6.40 -7.50 20.74
N ARG A 76 -6.11 -6.77 21.83
CA ARG A 76 -7.07 -5.80 22.40
C ARG A 76 -7.32 -4.62 21.46
N GLU A 77 -6.27 -4.13 20.83
CA GLU A 77 -6.35 -3.03 19.87
C GLU A 77 -7.03 -3.47 18.56
N ALA A 78 -6.77 -4.67 18.07
CA ALA A 78 -7.46 -5.22 16.91
C ALA A 78 -8.98 -5.33 17.14
N ARG A 79 -9.39 -5.78 18.35
CA ARG A 79 -10.82 -5.81 18.75
C ARG A 79 -11.41 -4.41 18.82
N LEU A 80 -10.66 -3.45 19.36
CA LEU A 80 -11.06 -2.04 19.39
C LEU A 80 -11.30 -1.50 17.98
N VAL A 81 -10.39 -1.76 17.05
CA VAL A 81 -10.54 -1.37 15.63
C VAL A 81 -11.81 -1.97 15.02
N GLU A 82 -12.09 -3.24 15.24
CA GLU A 82 -13.30 -3.88 14.72
C GLU A 82 -14.58 -3.27 15.31
N CYS A 83 -14.60 -3.03 16.62
CA CYS A 83 -15.75 -2.43 17.27
C CYS A 83 -16.01 -0.98 16.82
N LEU A 84 -14.96 -0.20 16.59
CA LEU A 84 -15.07 1.15 16.05
C LEU A 84 -15.50 1.14 14.58
N GLY A 85 -14.95 0.21 13.80
CA GLY A 85 -15.25 0.05 12.38
C GLY A 85 -16.65 -0.49 12.07
N GLN A 86 -17.33 -1.12 13.03
CA GLN A 86 -18.73 -1.55 12.92
C GLN A 86 -19.73 -0.39 13.04
N ARG A 87 -19.36 0.70 13.71
CA ARG A 87 -20.32 1.74 14.15
C ARG A 87 -20.57 2.86 13.13
N GLU A 88 -20.04 2.76 11.90
CA GLU A 88 -20.12 3.80 10.87
C GLU A 88 -19.81 5.21 11.37
N SER A 89 -18.57 5.63 11.23
CA SER A 89 -18.26 7.06 11.06
C SER A 89 -17.50 7.23 9.76
N ARG A 90 -17.43 8.45 9.23
CA ARG A 90 -16.90 8.86 7.92
C ARG A 90 -15.49 8.32 7.53
N GLU A 91 -14.83 7.56 8.39
CA GLU A 91 -13.47 7.01 8.24
C GLU A 91 -13.38 5.46 8.25
N GLY A 92 -14.44 4.74 8.68
CA GLY A 92 -14.47 3.27 8.70
C GLY A 92 -13.38 2.60 9.54
N VAL A 93 -13.05 1.32 9.24
CA VAL A 93 -11.95 0.58 9.89
C VAL A 93 -10.61 1.29 9.74
N TRP A 94 -10.36 1.93 8.60
CA TRP A 94 -9.10 2.61 8.34
C TRP A 94 -8.86 3.80 9.27
N GLY A 95 -9.90 4.60 9.58
CA GLY A 95 -9.79 5.64 10.61
C GLY A 95 -9.45 5.08 11.99
N ALA A 96 -10.05 3.94 12.34
CA ALA A 96 -9.78 3.28 13.61
C ALA A 96 -8.33 2.75 13.69
N VAL A 97 -7.82 2.13 12.63
CA VAL A 97 -6.42 1.67 12.52
C VAL A 97 -5.45 2.85 12.69
N LEU A 98 -5.66 3.93 11.93
CA LEU A 98 -4.80 5.12 12.01
C LEU A 98 -4.80 5.72 13.41
N ARG A 99 -5.97 5.81 14.04
CA ARG A 99 -6.09 6.36 15.39
C ARG A 99 -5.40 5.49 16.43
N VAL A 100 -5.48 4.15 16.34
CA VAL A 100 -4.69 3.27 17.21
C VAL A 100 -3.20 3.52 17.02
N TYR A 101 -2.72 3.55 15.77
CA TYR A 101 -1.31 3.83 15.49
C TYR A 101 -0.84 5.19 15.99
N LEU A 102 -1.71 6.21 16.09
CA LEU A 102 -1.36 7.51 16.64
C LEU A 102 -1.21 7.52 18.16
N HIS A 103 -1.83 6.58 18.86
CA HIS A 103 -1.95 6.60 20.33
C HIS A 103 -1.32 5.39 21.03
N THR A 104 -0.99 4.34 20.29
CA THR A 104 -0.24 3.23 20.84
C THR A 104 1.19 3.62 21.21
N GLN A 105 1.67 3.06 22.31
CA GLN A 105 3.07 3.10 22.69
C GLN A 105 3.91 2.06 21.92
N GLY A 106 3.28 1.10 21.25
CA GLY A 106 3.90 0.03 20.47
C GLY A 106 4.72 -0.96 21.30
N ASN A 107 5.19 -2.01 20.63
CA ASN A 107 5.98 -3.11 21.20
C ASN A 107 5.29 -3.82 22.38
N GLY A 108 3.98 -4.04 22.29
CA GLY A 108 3.19 -4.74 23.31
C GLY A 108 2.81 -3.89 24.52
N ARG A 109 3.13 -2.59 24.51
CA ARG A 109 2.79 -1.65 25.60
C ARG A 109 1.37 -1.12 25.51
N GLY A 110 0.77 -1.21 24.32
CA GLY A 110 -0.57 -0.76 24.00
C GLY A 110 -0.80 0.74 24.13
N LEU A 111 -2.06 1.13 23.98
CA LEU A 111 -2.55 2.50 24.21
C LEU A 111 -2.15 3.05 25.58
N ALA A 112 -1.65 4.28 25.62
CA ALA A 112 -1.28 4.96 26.86
C ALA A 112 -2.51 5.28 27.73
N ALA A 113 -2.42 4.98 29.04
CA ALA A 113 -3.46 5.28 30.01
C ALA A 113 -3.85 6.78 29.99
N GLY A 114 -5.14 7.07 29.93
CA GLY A 114 -5.66 8.45 29.88
C GLY A 114 -5.79 9.05 28.48
N HIS A 115 -5.43 8.31 27.42
CA HIS A 115 -5.91 8.63 26.08
C HIS A 115 -7.33 8.09 25.95
N ASP A 116 -8.28 8.86 26.46
CA ASP A 116 -9.69 8.59 26.20
C ASP A 116 -9.87 8.63 24.68
N TYR A 117 -10.14 7.48 24.09
CA TYR A 117 -10.86 7.46 22.83
C TYR A 117 -12.15 8.24 23.13
N PRO A 118 -12.40 9.40 22.47
CA PRO A 118 -13.52 10.26 22.82
C PRO A 118 -14.89 9.55 22.71
N ASP A 119 -14.90 8.35 22.12
CA ASP A 119 -16.06 7.55 21.80
C ASP A 119 -16.19 6.24 22.62
N ILE A 120 -15.52 6.09 23.78
CA ILE A 120 -15.79 4.99 24.74
C ILE A 120 -17.13 5.22 25.46
N GLY A 121 -18.19 5.31 24.66
CA GLY A 121 -19.57 5.28 25.14
C GLY A 121 -20.05 3.84 25.38
N PRO A 122 -21.25 3.69 26.00
CA PRO A 122 -21.84 2.38 26.29
C PRO A 122 -21.90 1.40 25.09
N PRO A 123 -22.17 1.83 23.84
CA PRO A 123 -22.18 0.88 22.72
C PRO A 123 -20.81 0.30 22.37
N LEU A 124 -19.73 1.08 22.53
CA LEU A 124 -18.38 0.56 22.33
C LEU A 124 -18.02 -0.44 23.42
N GLN A 125 -18.34 -0.12 24.67
CA GLN A 125 -18.14 -1.04 25.81
C GLN A 125 -18.91 -2.35 25.61
N HIS A 126 -20.15 -2.29 25.11
CA HIS A 126 -20.93 -3.47 24.79
C HIS A 126 -20.29 -4.33 23.70
N CYS A 127 -19.76 -3.72 22.63
CA CYS A 127 -19.04 -4.46 21.60
C CYS A 127 -17.76 -5.13 22.14
N LEU A 128 -16.97 -4.39 22.92
CA LEU A 128 -15.73 -4.89 23.52
C LEU A 128 -15.98 -6.01 24.54
N ALA A 129 -17.13 -6.00 25.21
CA ALA A 129 -17.56 -7.06 26.12
C ALA A 129 -18.11 -8.30 25.40
N GLY A 130 -18.40 -8.20 24.09
CA GLY A 130 -18.89 -9.30 23.27
C GLY A 130 -17.78 -10.09 22.58
N GLU A 131 -18.11 -11.30 22.13
CA GLU A 131 -17.16 -12.22 21.49
C GLU A 131 -16.96 -11.97 20.00
N ARG A 132 -17.88 -11.24 19.34
CA ARG A 132 -17.89 -11.11 17.87
C ARG A 132 -16.60 -10.50 17.31
N ALA A 133 -16.11 -9.44 17.94
CA ALA A 133 -14.86 -8.78 17.51
C ALA A 133 -13.64 -9.67 17.80
N ALA A 134 -13.63 -10.37 18.95
CA ALA A 134 -12.58 -11.31 19.31
C ALA A 134 -12.49 -12.46 18.30
N GLN A 135 -13.62 -13.12 18.02
CA GLN A 135 -13.70 -14.22 17.05
C GLN A 135 -13.24 -13.77 15.65
N PHE A 136 -13.64 -12.58 15.20
CA PHE A 136 -13.21 -12.08 13.89
C PHE A 136 -11.69 -11.86 13.82
N VAL A 137 -11.09 -11.27 14.86
CA VAL A 137 -9.63 -11.08 14.95
C VAL A 137 -8.92 -12.44 15.01
N ASP A 138 -9.42 -13.37 15.83
CA ASP A 138 -8.83 -14.70 16.00
C ASP A 138 -8.89 -15.51 14.69
N THR A 139 -10.00 -15.43 13.94
CA THR A 139 -10.12 -16.04 12.61
C THR A 139 -9.11 -15.46 11.63
N GLN A 140 -8.96 -14.13 11.55
CA GLN A 140 -7.98 -13.52 10.65
C GLN A 140 -6.54 -13.90 11.01
N LYS A 141 -6.23 -13.91 12.31
CA LYS A 141 -4.93 -14.36 12.82
C LYS A 141 -4.66 -15.81 12.43
N ALA A 142 -5.62 -16.70 12.64
CA ALA A 142 -5.48 -18.12 12.29
C ALA A 142 -5.27 -18.32 10.78
N GLN A 143 -6.08 -17.65 9.95
CA GLN A 143 -5.93 -17.70 8.49
C GLN A 143 -4.57 -17.18 8.03
N ALA A 144 -4.06 -16.10 8.61
CA ALA A 144 -2.74 -15.57 8.28
C ALA A 144 -1.62 -16.58 8.63
N LEU A 145 -1.70 -17.21 9.81
CA LEU A 145 -0.75 -18.23 10.24
C LEU A 145 -0.80 -19.50 9.37
N GLU A 146 -1.99 -19.93 8.95
CA GLU A 146 -2.17 -21.05 8.01
C GLU A 146 -1.50 -20.78 6.65
N ASN A 147 -1.47 -19.52 6.22
CA ASN A 147 -0.76 -19.08 5.03
C ASN A 147 0.75 -18.85 5.25
N GLY A 148 1.27 -19.16 6.45
CA GLY A 148 2.68 -19.01 6.79
C GLY A 148 3.11 -17.59 7.20
N PHE A 149 2.16 -16.65 7.33
CA PHE A 149 2.48 -15.27 7.70
C PHE A 149 2.72 -15.15 9.21
N ASN A 150 4.00 -15.12 9.59
CA ASN A 150 4.44 -15.02 10.98
C ASN A 150 5.20 -13.72 11.29
N THR A 151 5.36 -12.84 10.30
CA THR A 151 6.01 -11.52 10.41
C THR A 151 5.05 -10.42 9.95
N SER A 152 5.27 -9.20 10.45
CA SER A 152 4.52 -8.02 10.02
C SER A 152 5.45 -6.81 9.82
N PRO A 153 5.24 -5.97 8.79
CA PRO A 153 4.18 -6.07 7.78
C PRO A 153 4.44 -7.20 6.75
N THR A 154 3.37 -7.90 6.36
CA THR A 154 3.37 -8.83 5.21
C THR A 154 2.33 -8.35 4.20
N LEU A 155 2.69 -8.32 2.92
CA LEU A 155 1.80 -7.94 1.83
C LEU A 155 1.47 -9.16 0.97
N ARG A 156 0.18 -9.33 0.67
CA ARG A 156 -0.28 -10.21 -0.41
C ARG A 156 -0.84 -9.34 -1.52
N LEU A 157 -0.12 -9.26 -2.63
CA LEU A 157 -0.61 -8.65 -3.85
C LEU A 157 -1.43 -9.71 -4.61
N THR A 158 -2.67 -9.37 -4.96
CA THR A 158 -3.58 -10.23 -5.72
C THR A 158 -4.03 -9.51 -6.98
N ASP A 159 -3.98 -10.18 -8.12
CA ASP A 159 -4.67 -9.75 -9.34
C ASP A 159 -6.11 -10.27 -9.28
N ASN A 160 -7.08 -9.36 -9.19
CA ASN A 160 -8.50 -9.72 -9.05
C ASN A 160 -9.07 -10.36 -10.34
N HIS A 161 -8.40 -10.22 -11.48
CA HIS A 161 -8.81 -10.87 -12.73
C HIS A 161 -8.34 -12.32 -12.80
N THR A 162 -7.05 -12.58 -12.55
CA THR A 162 -6.44 -13.91 -12.71
C THR A 162 -6.42 -14.72 -11.41
N GLN A 163 -6.63 -14.07 -10.26
CA GLN A 163 -6.44 -14.62 -8.91
C GLN A 163 -5.00 -15.05 -8.61
N HIS A 164 -4.03 -14.68 -9.46
CA HIS A 164 -2.62 -14.86 -9.14
C HIS A 164 -2.23 -13.98 -7.96
N THR A 165 -1.30 -14.48 -7.14
CA THR A 165 -0.84 -13.78 -5.96
C THR A 165 0.67 -13.75 -5.86
N LEU A 166 1.19 -12.67 -5.28
CA LEU A 166 2.60 -12.52 -4.91
C LEU A 166 2.66 -12.09 -3.44
N ILE A 167 3.48 -12.78 -2.66
CA ILE A 167 3.74 -12.43 -1.26
C ILE A 167 5.02 -11.60 -1.21
N LEU A 168 4.93 -10.46 -0.54
CA LEU A 168 6.06 -9.56 -0.29
C LEU A 168 6.18 -9.39 1.22
N GLU A 169 7.25 -9.96 1.77
CA GLU A 169 7.62 -9.79 3.17
C GLU A 169 8.47 -8.52 3.29
N ASP A 170 8.33 -7.80 4.40
CA ASP A 170 8.96 -6.51 4.71
C ASP A 170 8.30 -5.26 4.08
N PRO A 171 8.58 -4.06 4.62
CA PRO A 171 8.22 -2.80 3.96
C PRO A 171 8.85 -2.72 2.57
N ILE A 172 8.00 -2.64 1.53
CA ILE A 172 8.41 -2.59 0.14
C ILE A 172 8.43 -1.13 -0.33
N ASP A 173 9.49 -0.75 -1.03
CA ASP A 173 9.57 0.59 -1.61
C ASP A 173 8.58 0.77 -2.79
N PRO A 174 8.17 2.02 -3.09
CA PRO A 174 7.25 2.31 -4.19
C PRO A 174 7.60 1.72 -5.57
N ASP A 175 8.88 1.65 -5.92
CA ASP A 175 9.33 1.20 -7.24
C ASP A 175 9.31 -0.33 -7.32
N ALA A 176 9.65 -1.00 -6.22
CA ALA A 176 9.50 -2.45 -6.08
C ALA A 176 8.03 -2.87 -6.08
N LEU A 177 7.11 -2.10 -5.49
CA LEU A 177 5.67 -2.36 -5.59
C LEU A 177 5.16 -2.29 -7.03
N LEU A 178 5.60 -1.31 -7.82
CA LEU A 178 5.27 -1.24 -9.24
C LEU A 178 5.82 -2.45 -10.02
N SER A 179 7.07 -2.82 -9.74
CA SER A 179 7.69 -4.00 -10.35
C SER A 179 6.94 -5.30 -10.02
N ALA A 180 6.41 -5.42 -8.80
CA ALA A 180 5.59 -6.55 -8.38
C ALA A 180 4.24 -6.60 -9.12
N VAL A 181 3.59 -5.45 -9.33
CA VAL A 181 2.36 -5.34 -10.13
C VAL A 181 2.62 -5.75 -11.58
N ASP A 182 3.69 -5.23 -12.18
CA ASP A 182 4.08 -5.56 -13.56
C ASP A 182 4.35 -7.07 -13.70
N LEU A 183 5.12 -7.65 -12.78
CA LEU A 183 5.40 -9.09 -12.75
C LEU A 183 4.12 -9.93 -12.67
N LEU A 184 3.19 -9.54 -11.79
CA LEU A 184 1.95 -10.28 -11.59
C LEU A 184 1.06 -10.18 -12.84
N SER A 185 1.03 -9.02 -13.50
CA SER A 185 0.29 -8.81 -14.76
C SER A 185 0.90 -9.56 -15.95
N ALA A 186 2.23 -9.69 -16.00
CA ALA A 186 2.94 -10.37 -17.09
C ALA A 186 2.73 -11.89 -17.10
N SER A 187 2.17 -12.47 -16.04
CA SER A 187 1.75 -13.87 -16.01
C SER A 187 0.67 -14.20 -17.05
N GLU A 188 -0.05 -13.20 -17.58
CA GLU A 188 -0.94 -13.34 -18.74
C GLU A 188 -0.18 -13.52 -20.07
N ILE A 189 1.06 -13.05 -20.16
CA ILE A 189 1.86 -13.06 -21.40
C ILE A 189 2.56 -14.42 -21.60
N PHE A 190 2.76 -15.19 -20.53
CA PHE A 190 3.44 -16.50 -20.59
C PHE A 190 2.53 -17.70 -20.84
N GLU A 191 1.20 -17.52 -20.90
CA GLU A 191 0.33 -18.43 -21.67
C GLU A 191 0.52 -18.17 -23.18
N MET A 192 1.77 -18.17 -23.65
CA MET A 192 2.03 -18.31 -25.07
C MET A 192 1.62 -19.74 -25.45
N PRO A 193 0.68 -19.94 -26.39
CA PRO A 193 0.37 -21.27 -26.86
C PRO A 193 1.67 -21.92 -27.33
N ALA A 194 1.91 -23.16 -26.91
CA ALA A 194 3.05 -23.98 -27.34
C ALA A 194 3.06 -24.25 -28.87
N ASP A 195 2.12 -23.67 -29.61
CA ASP A 195 1.77 -23.95 -30.98
C ASP A 195 2.32 -22.88 -31.94
N VAL A 196 3.53 -22.35 -31.68
CA VAL A 196 4.30 -21.64 -32.72
C VAL A 196 5.77 -22.04 -32.65
N ILE A 197 6.04 -23.35 -32.76
CA ILE A 197 7.25 -23.78 -33.46
C ILE A 197 6.92 -23.69 -34.95
N SER A 198 7.11 -22.50 -35.51
CA SER A 198 7.06 -22.35 -36.96
C SER A 198 8.27 -23.09 -37.56
N ASP A 199 7.98 -24.04 -38.42
CA ASP A 199 8.92 -24.78 -39.26
C ASP A 199 10.07 -23.88 -39.75
N CYS A 200 11.31 -24.23 -39.43
CA CYS A 200 12.45 -23.83 -40.24
C CYS A 200 12.50 -24.76 -41.47
N PRO A 201 12.28 -24.28 -42.71
CA PRO A 201 12.43 -25.11 -43.88
C PRO A 201 13.92 -25.16 -44.25
N GLY A 202 14.57 -26.27 -43.94
CA GLY A 202 15.98 -26.50 -44.25
C GLY A 202 16.43 -27.91 -43.91
N SER A 203 15.91 -28.90 -44.64
CA SER A 203 16.37 -30.30 -44.59
C SER A 203 17.84 -30.43 -45.09
N PRO A 204 18.59 -31.52 -44.82
CA PRO A 204 18.19 -32.87 -45.25
C PRO A 204 18.35 -34.00 -44.22
N ARG A 205 17.67 -35.10 -44.55
CA ARG A 205 17.53 -36.33 -43.77
C ARG A 205 18.78 -37.21 -43.75
N ARG A 206 18.85 -37.99 -42.67
CA ARG A 206 19.40 -39.36 -42.50
C ARG A 206 20.92 -39.56 -42.55
N LEU A 207 21.47 -39.95 -41.40
CA LEU A 207 22.23 -41.19 -41.09
C LEU A 207 22.30 -41.23 -39.55
N GLY A 208 21.89 -42.25 -38.80
CA GLY A 208 22.41 -43.61 -38.83
C GLY A 208 23.60 -43.75 -37.87
N GLN A 209 23.34 -44.21 -36.64
CA GLN A 209 24.30 -44.78 -35.65
C GLN A 209 25.35 -43.86 -34.98
N GLY A 210 25.42 -43.95 -33.65
CA GLY A 210 26.70 -43.89 -32.92
C GLY A 210 26.98 -42.67 -32.03
N ALA A 211 26.90 -42.92 -30.72
CA ALA A 211 27.83 -42.47 -29.67
C ALA A 211 27.90 -41.01 -29.19
N ALA A 212 28.04 -40.94 -27.85
CA ALA A 212 28.66 -39.91 -27.00
C ALA A 212 27.90 -38.58 -26.86
N LEU A 213 27.33 -38.30 -25.68
CA LEU A 213 27.98 -37.56 -24.58
C LEU A 213 28.69 -36.31 -25.09
N TRP A 214 28.33 -35.13 -24.56
CA TRP A 214 29.25 -34.24 -23.83
C TRP A 214 28.43 -33.10 -23.22
N CYS A 215 28.42 -33.06 -21.89
CA CYS A 215 28.05 -31.91 -21.08
C CYS A 215 29.12 -30.80 -21.20
N LEU A 216 28.66 -29.56 -20.92
CA LEU A 216 29.40 -28.38 -20.48
C LEU A 216 30.35 -27.72 -21.49
N TYR A 217 30.19 -26.40 -21.66
CA TYR A 217 31.28 -25.45 -21.39
C TYR A 217 30.74 -24.02 -21.23
N LEU A 218 30.79 -23.51 -20.00
CA LEU A 218 30.97 -22.09 -19.68
C LEU A 218 32.44 -21.76 -19.99
N ASN A 219 32.72 -20.63 -20.65
CA ASN A 219 34.03 -19.99 -20.56
C ASN A 219 33.91 -18.48 -20.40
N PHE A 220 34.70 -18.02 -19.44
CA PHE A 220 34.94 -16.66 -18.98
C PHE A 220 36.44 -16.36 -19.25
N VAL A 221 36.77 -15.09 -19.55
CA VAL A 221 38.11 -14.43 -19.61
C VAL A 221 38.97 -14.77 -20.85
N GLU A 222 39.61 -13.86 -21.60
CA GLU A 222 40.30 -12.57 -21.35
C GLU A 222 40.38 -11.80 -22.70
N GLY A 223 40.14 -10.50 -22.80
CA GLY A 223 41.21 -9.48 -22.75
C GLY A 223 41.29 -8.65 -24.05
N GLY A 224 41.29 -7.31 -23.94
CA GLY A 224 41.82 -6.41 -24.98
C GLY A 224 40.99 -5.18 -25.35
N GLY A 225 41.49 -4.00 -25.01
CA GLY A 225 41.40 -2.84 -25.91
C GLY A 225 40.56 -1.64 -25.47
N LEU A 226 41.14 -0.81 -24.60
CA LEU A 226 40.74 0.58 -24.37
C LEU A 226 40.66 1.39 -25.69
N ARG A 227 39.53 2.06 -25.92
CA ARG A 227 39.47 3.33 -26.65
C ARG A 227 38.67 4.34 -25.83
N GLN A 228 39.39 5.27 -25.22
CA GLN A 228 38.84 6.46 -24.58
C GLN A 228 38.44 7.45 -25.68
N ASN A 229 37.15 7.77 -25.79
CA ASN A 229 36.71 8.96 -26.50
C ASN A 229 36.78 10.13 -25.52
N ALA A 230 37.71 11.03 -25.81
CA ALA A 230 37.88 12.31 -25.13
C ALA A 230 36.66 13.20 -25.38
N PHE A 231 35.97 13.60 -24.31
CA PHE A 231 34.99 14.69 -24.36
C PHE A 231 35.59 15.91 -23.62
N GLU A 232 35.82 16.97 -24.39
CA GLU A 232 36.39 18.24 -23.96
C GLU A 232 35.55 18.93 -22.85
N ARG A 233 36.01 18.82 -21.60
CA ARG A 233 36.80 19.88 -20.94
C ARG A 233 36.52 21.37 -21.23
N LYS A 234 35.31 21.86 -21.54
CA LYS A 234 35.06 23.32 -21.51
C LYS A 234 34.95 23.84 -20.07
N LYS A 235 35.67 24.93 -19.78
CA LYS A 235 35.92 25.53 -18.47
C LYS A 235 35.10 26.84 -18.31
N ALA A 236 34.61 27.06 -17.08
CA ALA A 236 34.11 28.30 -16.44
C ALA A 236 32.63 28.72 -16.68
N PRO A 237 31.95 29.41 -15.73
CA PRO A 237 32.48 30.08 -14.54
C PRO A 237 31.94 29.57 -13.18
N LYS A 238 32.66 29.94 -12.13
CA LYS A 238 32.30 29.77 -10.71
C LYS A 238 31.12 30.68 -10.38
N GLY A 239 29.98 30.09 -10.04
CA GLY A 239 28.85 30.77 -9.43
C GLY A 239 28.20 29.81 -8.43
N LEU A 240 28.25 30.14 -7.16
CA LEU A 240 27.66 29.39 -6.06
C LEU A 240 26.14 29.60 -6.10
N PHE A 241 25.39 28.71 -6.75
CA PHE A 241 23.94 28.70 -6.67
C PHE A 241 23.50 27.73 -5.57
N SER A 242 23.22 28.29 -4.39
CA SER A 242 22.45 27.62 -3.35
C SER A 242 20.97 27.85 -3.65
N THR A 243 20.28 26.85 -4.17
CA THR A 243 18.81 26.86 -4.23
C THR A 243 18.29 26.38 -2.89
N THR A 244 17.93 27.32 -2.01
CA THR A 244 17.25 27.02 -0.75
C THR A 244 15.75 26.90 -1.03
N TYR A 245 15.22 25.67 -1.06
CA TYR A 245 13.78 25.45 -1.11
C TYR A 245 13.19 25.65 0.28
N ARG A 246 12.42 26.73 0.46
CA ARG A 246 11.64 26.98 1.68
C ARG A 246 10.27 26.34 1.51
N LEU A 247 10.09 25.14 2.08
CA LEU A 247 8.77 24.53 2.22
C LEU A 247 7.92 25.40 3.16
N ARG A 248 7.02 26.22 2.60
CA ARG A 248 5.88 26.76 3.37
C ARG A 248 4.78 25.72 3.34
N LEU A 249 4.63 24.98 4.42
CA LEU A 249 3.37 24.28 4.70
C LEU A 249 2.31 25.36 4.93
N LYS A 250 1.34 25.48 4.03
CA LYS A 250 0.10 26.19 4.32
C LYS A 250 -0.73 25.28 5.23
N PRO A 251 -1.28 25.77 6.35
CA PRO A 251 -2.27 25.02 7.10
C PRO A 251 -3.48 24.76 6.19
N VAL A 252 -4.00 23.53 6.28
CA VAL A 252 -5.25 23.10 5.65
C VAL A 252 -6.37 23.88 6.31
N ASP A 253 -6.83 24.95 5.67
CA ASP A 253 -8.00 25.69 6.12
C ASP A 253 -9.26 24.84 5.88
N LEU A 254 -9.73 24.25 6.98
CA LEU A 254 -11.11 23.87 7.20
C LEU A 254 -11.99 25.10 6.99
N TYR A 255 -12.81 25.10 5.93
CA TYR A 255 -13.85 26.11 5.75
C TYR A 255 -14.94 25.96 6.82
N LEU A 256 -14.98 26.91 7.73
CA LEU A 256 -16.15 27.30 8.53
C LEU A 256 -16.45 28.75 8.17
N GLU A 257 -17.54 28.96 7.42
CA GLU A 257 -17.99 30.30 7.01
C GLU A 257 -18.32 31.16 8.24
N ARG A 258 -17.81 32.40 8.25
CA ARG A 258 -18.31 33.47 9.12
C ARG A 258 -18.34 34.78 8.32
N GLU A 259 -19.57 35.20 7.98
CA GLU A 259 -19.84 36.50 7.36
C GLU A 259 -19.24 37.64 8.21
N THR A 260 -18.54 38.56 7.57
CA THR A 260 -18.20 39.85 8.18
C THR A 260 -18.43 41.00 7.18
N ARG A 261 -19.29 41.91 7.62
CA ARG A 261 -19.82 43.09 6.94
C ARG A 261 -18.69 44.12 6.72
N LEU A 262 -18.58 44.67 5.51
CA LEU A 262 -17.70 45.81 5.20
C LEU A 262 -18.23 47.08 5.88
N GLU A 263 -17.43 47.72 6.73
CA GLU A 263 -17.46 49.17 6.92
C GLU A 263 -16.22 49.77 6.22
N LEU A 264 -16.47 50.64 5.25
CA LEU A 264 -15.46 51.38 4.51
C LEU A 264 -14.93 52.54 5.35
N ALA A 265 -13.67 52.49 5.75
CA ALA A 265 -12.95 53.66 6.26
C ALA A 265 -12.40 54.48 5.08
N THR A 266 -12.80 55.74 5.01
CA THR A 266 -12.35 56.76 4.06
C THR A 266 -10.88 57.14 4.29
N PRO A 267 -10.08 57.41 3.25
CA PRO A 267 -8.75 57.96 3.41
C PRO A 267 -8.79 59.49 3.47
N THR A 268 -8.24 60.03 4.55
CA THR A 268 -7.92 61.45 4.72
C THR A 268 -6.74 61.81 3.81
N LEU A 269 -6.98 62.65 2.80
CA LEU A 269 -5.92 63.39 2.11
C LEU A 269 -6.19 64.89 2.26
N ALA A 270 -5.44 65.50 3.16
CA ALA A 270 -5.29 66.93 3.25
C ALA A 270 -4.32 67.40 2.15
N ARG A 271 -4.76 68.36 1.32
CA ARG A 271 -3.87 69.43 0.86
C ARG A 271 -4.66 70.67 0.45
N SER A 272 -4.20 71.77 1.02
CA SER A 272 -4.59 73.16 0.89
C SER A 272 -4.50 73.71 -0.54
N CYS A 273 -5.40 74.63 -0.88
CA CYS A 273 -5.06 75.87 -1.56
C CYS A 273 -5.98 77.01 -1.07
N SER A 274 -5.34 78.06 -0.56
CA SER A 274 -5.89 79.38 -0.28
C SER A 274 -5.83 80.22 -1.55
N THR A 275 -6.84 81.06 -1.83
CA THR A 275 -6.73 82.53 -1.83
C THR A 275 -7.98 83.19 -2.41
N ASN A 276 -8.47 84.19 -1.66
CA ASN A 276 -9.33 85.35 -2.01
C ASN A 276 -10.71 85.13 -2.63
#